data_AF-A0A3C2EFA9-F1
#
_entry.id   AF-A0A3C2EFA9-F1
#
_cell.length_a   1.000
_cell.length_b   1.000
_cell.length_c   1.000
_cell.angle_alpha   90.00
_cell.angle_beta   90.00
_cell.angle_gamma   90.00
#
_symmetry.space_group_name_H-M   'P 1'
#
loop_
_entity.id
_entity.type
_entity.pdbx_description
1 polymer ?
#
loop_
_entity_poly.entity_id
_entity_poly.type
_entity_poly.pdbx_seq_one_letter_code
_entity_poly.pdbx_strand_id
1 'polypeptide(L)'
;MGKRIEGSNFLLKRFYKLEQKRMERYEKEIFKDFNAHTIISDQDKFRIFQGKNNAIQIIPNGVDTGYFTPQNIKKKYDICFVGNMGYRPNVDAAEFLCTRIVPQLLKIKPDLKVLIAGVRPHPRIISLQNEFITVSGWMEDIREAYGSSTVFVAPIFTGIGQQNKVLEAMSMEMPCVCTTSVNLPIGGQHGKEVLVAEDTDDFVRHISFLFNDPAAAREIGENSRIFVQKQYSWTKQVEILKLIFNTL
;
A
#
# COMPACT_ATOMS: atom_id res chain seq x y z
N MET A 1 -11.06 -0.67 15.97
CA MET A 1 -10.71 0.27 17.06
C MET A 1 -9.56 -0.18 17.97
N GLY A 2 -9.27 -1.49 18.10
CA GLY A 2 -8.20 -2.03 18.97
C GLY A 2 -6.85 -1.29 18.91
N LYS A 3 -6.28 -1.09 17.71
CA LYS A 3 -5.00 -0.37 17.55
C LYS A 3 -5.01 1.09 18.05
N ARG A 4 -6.18 1.76 18.07
CA ARG A 4 -6.31 3.12 18.64
C ARG A 4 -6.33 3.10 20.17
N ILE A 5 -6.76 1.99 20.79
CA ILE A 5 -6.80 1.82 22.24
C ILE A 5 -5.37 1.67 22.79
N GLU A 6 -4.52 0.90 22.13
CA GLU A 6 -3.16 0.59 22.62
C GLU A 6 -2.29 1.84 22.84
N GLY A 7 -2.42 2.85 21.97
CA GLY A 7 -1.67 4.11 22.05
C GLY A 7 -2.34 5.26 22.82
N SER A 8 -3.47 5.02 23.50
CA SER A 8 -4.27 6.09 24.11
C SER A 8 -4.05 6.25 25.62
N ASN A 9 -4.27 7.47 26.15
CA ASN A 9 -4.31 7.70 27.59
C ASN A 9 -5.54 7.02 28.25
N PHE A 10 -5.57 6.95 29.58
CA PHE A 10 -6.59 6.19 30.31
C PHE A 10 -8.04 6.60 29.98
N LEU A 11 -8.31 7.89 29.86
CA LEU A 11 -9.65 8.41 29.54
C LEU A 11 -10.06 8.06 28.10
N LEU A 12 -9.16 8.30 27.14
CA LEU A 12 -9.37 7.93 25.74
C LEU A 12 -9.49 6.41 25.56
N LYS A 13 -8.74 5.60 26.32
CA LYS A 13 -8.88 4.14 26.33
C LYS A 13 -10.29 3.72 26.71
N ARG A 14 -10.89 4.32 27.74
CA ARG A 14 -12.28 4.03 28.14
C ARG A 14 -13.26 4.45 27.05
N PHE A 15 -13.09 5.63 26.47
CA PHE A 15 -13.91 6.11 25.36
C PHE A 15 -13.84 5.18 24.15
N TYR A 16 -12.64 4.84 23.67
CA TYR A 16 -12.46 3.95 22.52
C TYR A 16 -12.98 2.53 22.78
N LYS A 17 -12.90 2.02 24.02
CA LYS A 17 -13.53 0.74 24.38
C LYS A 17 -15.06 0.79 24.29
N LEU A 18 -15.68 1.91 24.69
CA LEU A 18 -17.12 2.11 24.55
C LEU A 18 -17.52 2.18 23.07
N GLU A 19 -16.81 3.00 22.29
CA GLU A 19 -17.04 3.12 20.85
C GLU A 19 -16.83 1.80 20.12
N GLN A 20 -15.83 0.99 20.53
CA GLN A 20 -15.61 -0.34 19.96
C GLN A 20 -16.82 -1.24 20.18
N LYS A 21 -17.35 -1.29 21.40
CA LYS A 21 -18.55 -2.10 21.71
C LYS A 21 -19.79 -1.62 20.94
N ARG A 22 -19.94 -0.31 20.77
CA ARG A 22 -21.05 0.26 19.98
C ARG A 22 -20.93 -0.11 18.51
N MET A 23 -19.73 0.01 17.94
CA MET A 23 -19.45 -0.38 16.56
C MET A 23 -19.70 -1.87 16.34
N GLU A 24 -19.17 -2.74 17.19
CA GLU A 24 -19.36 -4.20 17.11
C GLU A 24 -20.84 -4.59 17.20
N ARG A 25 -21.64 -3.89 18.01
CA ARG A 25 -23.09 -4.12 18.08
C ARG A 25 -23.76 -3.70 16.79
N TYR A 26 -23.49 -2.49 16.32
CA TYR A 26 -24.06 -1.95 15.10
C TYR A 26 -23.74 -2.82 13.88
N GLU A 27 -22.47 -3.22 13.71
CA GLU A 27 -22.03 -4.11 12.63
C GLU A 27 -22.78 -5.45 12.65
N LYS A 28 -23.02 -6.04 13.83
CA LYS A 28 -23.77 -7.30 13.96
C LYS A 28 -25.26 -7.16 13.67
N GLU A 29 -25.85 -6.03 14.04
CA GLU A 29 -27.26 -5.73 13.81
C GLU A 29 -27.51 -5.51 12.31
N ILE A 30 -26.77 -4.55 11.72
CA ILE A 30 -26.94 -4.18 10.32
C ILE A 30 -26.60 -5.31 9.34
N PHE A 31 -25.76 -6.27 9.75
CA PHE A 31 -25.44 -7.45 8.93
C PHE A 31 -26.70 -8.21 8.50
N LYS A 32 -27.76 -8.22 9.32
CA LYS A 32 -28.99 -8.96 9.00
C LYS A 32 -29.87 -8.24 7.96
N ASP A 33 -29.64 -6.95 7.75
CA ASP A 33 -30.50 -6.10 6.93
C ASP A 33 -30.12 -6.15 5.44
N PHE A 34 -29.02 -6.85 5.09
CA PHE A 34 -28.51 -6.97 3.74
C PHE A 34 -28.46 -8.43 3.27
N ASN A 35 -28.82 -8.67 2.01
CA ASN A 35 -28.83 -10.00 1.40
C ASN A 35 -27.45 -10.51 0.97
N ALA A 36 -26.49 -9.61 0.72
CA ALA A 36 -25.10 -9.94 0.41
C ALA A 36 -24.13 -9.05 1.18
N HIS A 37 -22.97 -9.61 1.51
CA HIS A 37 -21.91 -8.94 2.25
C HIS A 37 -20.59 -9.11 1.52
N THR A 38 -19.91 -8.00 1.27
CA THR A 38 -18.63 -7.99 0.56
C THR A 38 -17.55 -7.30 1.39
N ILE A 39 -16.31 -7.71 1.21
CA ILE A 39 -15.14 -7.09 1.84
C ILE A 39 -13.93 -7.18 0.92
N ILE A 40 -12.96 -6.29 1.10
CA ILE A 40 -11.83 -6.15 0.18
C ILE A 40 -10.66 -7.09 0.44
N SER A 41 -10.59 -7.74 1.61
CA SER A 41 -9.49 -8.64 1.95
C SER A 41 -9.88 -9.73 2.94
N ASP A 42 -9.20 -10.88 2.86
CA ASP A 42 -9.30 -11.95 3.86
C ASP A 42 -9.00 -11.44 5.26
N GLN A 43 -7.98 -10.57 5.39
CA GLN A 43 -7.56 -10.07 6.69
C GLN A 43 -8.67 -9.32 7.41
N ASP A 44 -9.50 -8.57 6.69
CA ASP A 44 -10.62 -7.82 7.26
C ASP A 44 -11.81 -8.74 7.54
N LYS A 45 -12.02 -9.76 6.70
CA LYS A 45 -13.09 -10.77 6.85
C LYS A 45 -13.07 -11.43 8.22
N PHE A 46 -11.89 -11.87 8.68
CA PHE A 46 -11.72 -12.54 9.97
C PHE A 46 -11.75 -11.59 11.17
N ARG A 47 -11.63 -10.27 10.97
CA ARG A 47 -11.60 -9.27 12.05
C ARG A 47 -12.97 -8.74 12.42
N ILE A 48 -13.85 -8.53 11.44
CA ILE A 48 -15.11 -7.81 11.65
C ILE A 48 -16.24 -8.76 12.07
N PHE A 49 -16.35 -9.95 11.45
CA PHE A 49 -17.54 -10.80 11.60
C PHE A 49 -17.22 -12.21 12.10
N GLN A 50 -16.61 -12.30 13.27
CA GLN A 50 -16.32 -13.58 13.93
C GLN A 50 -17.58 -14.47 13.98
N GLY A 51 -17.51 -15.64 13.34
CA GLY A 51 -18.61 -16.61 13.27
C GLY A 51 -19.57 -16.47 12.08
N LYS A 52 -19.44 -15.44 11.23
CA LYS A 52 -20.22 -15.29 9.98
C LYS A 52 -19.37 -15.21 8.71
N ASN A 53 -18.09 -15.57 8.80
CA ASN A 53 -17.14 -15.46 7.69
C ASN A 53 -17.65 -16.11 6.39
N ASN A 54 -18.34 -17.24 6.44
CA ASN A 54 -18.80 -17.93 5.22
C ASN A 54 -19.86 -17.13 4.43
N ALA A 55 -20.54 -16.16 5.05
CA ALA A 55 -21.53 -15.31 4.39
C ALA A 55 -20.91 -14.08 3.70
N ILE A 56 -19.60 -13.87 3.85
CA ILE A 56 -18.92 -12.68 3.33
C ILE A 56 -18.06 -13.08 2.13
N GLN A 57 -18.36 -12.48 0.98
CA GLN A 57 -17.58 -12.64 -0.23
C GLN A 57 -16.43 -11.64 -0.26
N ILE A 58 -15.28 -12.06 -0.79
CA ILE A 58 -14.12 -11.18 -0.91
C ILE A 58 -14.09 -10.64 -2.33
N ILE A 59 -14.20 -9.32 -2.45
CA ILE A 59 -14.04 -8.60 -3.70
C ILE A 59 -12.96 -7.56 -3.48
N PRO A 60 -11.71 -7.88 -3.83
CA PRO A 60 -10.63 -6.94 -3.75
C PRO A 60 -10.90 -5.68 -4.58
N ASN A 61 -10.26 -4.58 -4.21
CA ASN A 61 -10.20 -3.41 -5.07
C ASN A 61 -9.53 -3.78 -6.40
N GLY A 62 -10.10 -3.25 -7.48
CA GLY A 62 -9.48 -3.29 -8.80
C GLY A 62 -8.51 -2.12 -9.00
N VAL A 63 -7.62 -2.29 -9.97
CA VAL A 63 -6.80 -1.21 -10.56
C VAL A 63 -7.09 -1.14 -12.05
N ASP A 64 -7.08 0.08 -12.59
CA ASP A 64 -7.23 0.31 -14.03
C ASP A 64 -5.87 0.10 -14.69
N THR A 65 -5.65 -1.11 -15.20
CA THR A 65 -4.38 -1.49 -15.83
C THR A 65 -4.17 -0.84 -17.21
N GLY A 66 -5.22 -0.24 -17.79
CA GLY A 66 -5.12 0.57 -19.00
C GLY A 66 -4.67 1.99 -18.68
N TYR A 67 -5.18 2.58 -17.59
CA TYR A 67 -4.74 3.88 -17.09
C TYR A 67 -3.34 3.83 -16.46
N PHE A 68 -3.09 2.87 -15.56
CA PHE A 68 -1.80 2.60 -14.93
C PHE A 68 -0.97 1.65 -15.79
N THR A 69 -0.51 2.15 -16.93
CA THR A 69 0.38 1.43 -17.85
C THR A 69 1.76 2.08 -17.87
N PRO A 70 2.86 1.31 -18.01
CA PRO A 70 4.21 1.84 -18.12
C PRO A 70 4.28 2.99 -19.13
N GLN A 71 4.92 4.08 -18.71
CA GLN A 71 5.09 5.26 -19.55
C GLN A 71 6.59 5.45 -19.83
N ASN A 72 6.92 5.92 -21.03
CA ASN A 72 8.28 6.26 -21.40
C ASN A 72 8.67 7.63 -20.80
N ILE A 73 8.80 7.68 -19.48
CA ILE A 73 9.23 8.86 -18.72
C ILE A 73 10.70 8.68 -18.32
N LYS A 74 11.51 9.71 -18.53
CA LYS A 74 12.89 9.73 -18.04
C LYS A 74 12.90 9.61 -16.52
N LYS A 75 13.61 8.59 -16.01
CA LYS A 75 13.80 8.39 -14.56
C LYS A 75 14.51 9.60 -13.94
N LYS A 76 13.93 10.14 -12.88
CA LYS A 76 14.41 11.28 -12.08
C LYS A 76 14.73 10.88 -10.65
N TYR A 77 14.01 9.88 -10.12
CA TYR A 77 14.13 9.40 -8.75
C TYR A 77 14.48 7.92 -8.75
N ASP A 78 15.25 7.50 -7.75
CA ASP A 78 15.56 6.09 -7.52
C ASP A 78 14.42 5.41 -6.77
N ILE A 79 13.77 6.14 -5.86
CA ILE A 79 12.70 5.63 -5.00
C ILE A 79 11.51 6.58 -5.05
N CYS A 80 10.29 6.04 -5.08
CA CYS A 80 9.12 6.79 -4.68
C CYS A 80 8.26 6.08 -3.64
N PHE A 81 7.55 6.90 -2.86
CA PHE A 81 6.42 6.51 -2.04
C PHE A 81 5.27 7.48 -2.30
N VAL A 82 4.09 6.91 -2.59
CA VAL A 82 2.89 7.67 -3.00
C VAL A 82 1.79 7.53 -1.96
N GLY A 83 1.03 8.59 -1.71
CA GLY A 83 -0.24 8.50 -0.99
C GLY A 83 -0.74 9.81 -0.40
N ASN A 84 -1.86 9.73 0.34
CA ASN A 84 -2.33 10.84 1.16
C ASN A 84 -1.40 11.03 2.36
N MET A 85 -0.49 12.00 2.28
CA MET A 85 0.52 12.31 3.29
C MET A 85 -0.04 13.03 4.52
N GLY A 86 -1.37 13.20 4.61
CA GLY A 86 -2.07 13.59 5.83
C GLY A 86 -2.60 12.40 6.63
N TYR A 87 -2.56 11.20 6.05
CA TYR A 87 -3.02 9.98 6.71
C TYR A 87 -1.89 9.36 7.53
N ARG A 88 -2.14 9.14 8.82
CA ARG A 88 -1.12 8.73 9.80
C ARG A 88 -0.24 7.55 9.36
N PRO A 89 -0.78 6.43 8.83
CA PRO A 89 0.04 5.33 8.29
C PRO A 89 1.01 5.74 7.19
N ASN A 90 0.62 6.67 6.31
CA ASN A 90 1.49 7.15 5.25
C ASN A 90 2.55 8.12 5.79
N VAL A 91 2.18 8.95 6.78
CA VAL A 91 3.16 9.82 7.48
C VAL A 91 4.23 8.97 8.15
N ASP A 92 3.83 7.97 8.92
CA ASP A 92 4.78 7.11 9.63
C ASP A 92 5.67 6.31 8.66
N ALA A 93 5.11 5.84 7.53
CA ALA A 93 5.88 5.16 6.48
C ALA A 93 6.87 6.08 5.76
N ALA A 94 6.44 7.28 5.36
CA ALA A 94 7.31 8.26 4.69
C ALA A 94 8.44 8.72 5.62
N GLU A 95 8.14 8.95 6.90
CA GLU A 95 9.15 9.27 7.91
C GLU A 95 10.13 8.10 8.09
N PHE A 96 9.64 6.87 8.23
CA PHE A 96 10.51 5.68 8.34
C PHE A 96 11.44 5.54 7.13
N LEU A 97 10.91 5.72 5.92
CA LEU A 97 11.72 5.74 4.69
C LEU A 97 12.84 6.79 4.79
N CYS A 98 12.47 8.04 5.09
CA CYS A 98 13.39 9.17 5.08
C CYS A 98 14.44 9.12 6.22
N THR A 99 14.08 8.64 7.41
CA THR A 99 14.95 8.73 8.60
C THR A 99 15.66 7.43 8.94
N ARG A 100 15.20 6.27 8.43
CA ARG A 100 15.80 4.95 8.73
C ARG A 100 16.44 4.31 7.51
N ILE A 101 15.75 4.30 6.38
CA ILE A 101 16.20 3.61 5.17
C ILE A 101 17.16 4.49 4.36
N VAL A 102 16.77 5.73 4.05
CA VAL A 102 17.56 6.65 3.18
C VAL A 102 18.99 6.88 3.68
N PRO A 103 19.25 7.15 4.98
CA PRO A 103 20.62 7.35 5.46
C PRO A 103 21.54 6.14 5.27
N GLN A 104 20.97 4.92 5.26
CA GLN A 104 21.75 3.71 4.99
C GLN A 104 22.01 3.54 3.49
N LEU A 105 21.00 3.80 2.66
CA LEU A 105 21.14 3.74 1.20
C LEU A 105 22.13 4.78 0.66
N LEU A 106 22.22 5.97 1.27
CA LEU A 106 23.20 6.99 0.88
C LEU A 106 24.66 6.54 1.04
N LYS A 107 24.94 5.58 1.94
CA LYS A 107 26.28 4.98 2.06
C LYS A 107 26.63 4.10 0.87
N ILE A 108 25.62 3.61 0.13
CA ILE A 108 25.74 2.69 -1.01
C ILE A 108 25.62 3.47 -2.33
N LYS A 109 24.68 4.42 -2.38
CA LYS A 109 24.39 5.30 -3.52
C LYS A 109 24.37 6.77 -3.06
N PRO A 110 25.51 7.49 -3.12
CA PRO A 110 25.61 8.86 -2.60
C PRO A 110 24.77 9.90 -3.36
N ASP A 111 24.33 9.61 -4.58
CA ASP A 111 23.51 10.47 -5.44
C ASP A 111 22.01 10.09 -5.40
N LEU A 112 21.57 9.35 -4.38
CA LEU A 112 20.21 8.83 -4.23
C LEU A 112 19.15 9.95 -4.28
N LYS A 113 18.09 9.74 -5.06
CA LYS A 113 16.94 10.64 -5.16
C LYS A 113 15.64 9.93 -4.77
N VAL A 114 14.91 10.52 -3.82
CA VAL A 114 13.69 9.97 -3.24
C VAL A 114 12.53 10.94 -3.46
N LEU A 115 11.42 10.43 -3.95
CA LEU A 115 10.17 11.18 -4.12
C LEU A 115 9.12 10.72 -3.12
N ILE A 116 8.64 11.65 -2.30
CA ILE A 116 7.43 11.48 -1.48
C ILE A 116 6.31 12.26 -2.14
N ALA A 117 5.40 11.54 -2.82
CA ALA A 117 4.37 12.14 -3.65
C ALA A 117 2.96 11.94 -3.09
N GLY A 118 2.11 12.95 -3.29
CA GLY A 118 0.70 12.90 -3.00
C GLY A 118 0.21 13.96 -2.01
N VAL A 119 -1.09 13.91 -1.76
CA VAL A 119 -1.84 15.06 -1.24
C VAL A 119 -1.60 15.30 0.25
N ARG A 120 -1.80 16.56 0.68
CA ARG A 120 -1.80 16.99 2.09
C ARG A 120 -0.53 16.57 2.86
N PRO A 121 0.67 16.97 2.43
CA PRO A 121 1.90 16.65 3.16
C PRO A 121 1.83 17.17 4.60
N HIS A 122 1.92 16.25 5.56
CA HIS A 122 1.97 16.60 6.98
C HIS A 122 3.27 17.38 7.27
N PRO A 123 3.26 18.36 8.20
CA PRO A 123 4.46 19.17 8.52
C PRO A 123 5.72 18.34 8.82
N ARG A 124 5.57 17.22 9.53
CA ARG A 124 6.65 16.24 9.79
C ARG A 124 7.31 15.69 8.52
N ILE A 125 6.59 15.59 7.41
CA ILE A 125 7.12 15.12 6.13
C ILE A 125 7.77 16.27 5.37
N ILE A 126 7.14 17.45 5.37
CA ILE A 126 7.71 18.66 4.77
C ILE A 126 9.08 18.96 5.38
N SER A 127 9.24 18.82 6.70
CA SER A 127 10.51 19.05 7.39
C SER A 127 11.61 18.05 7.06
N LEU A 128 11.31 16.94 6.38
CA LEU A 128 12.30 15.93 5.96
C LEU A 128 12.87 16.21 4.57
N GLN A 129 12.32 17.19 3.84
CA GLN A 129 12.82 17.59 2.53
C GLN A 129 14.27 18.08 2.62
N ASN A 130 15.11 17.63 1.69
CA ASN A 130 16.51 18.02 1.55
C ASN A 130 16.98 17.73 0.11
N GLU A 131 18.30 17.76 -0.14
CA GLU A 131 18.85 17.53 -1.49
C GLU A 131 18.59 16.12 -2.05
N PHE A 132 18.35 15.12 -1.19
CA PHE A 132 18.08 13.73 -1.57
C PHE A 132 16.57 13.41 -1.58
N ILE A 133 15.77 14.13 -0.79
CA ILE A 133 14.35 13.85 -0.58
C ILE A 133 13.50 15.01 -1.10
N THR A 134 12.67 14.75 -2.10
CA THR A 134 11.67 15.68 -2.63
C THR A 134 10.28 15.33 -2.09
N VAL A 135 9.57 16.32 -1.54
CA VAL A 135 8.14 16.19 -1.17
C VAL A 135 7.32 16.98 -2.19
N SER A 136 6.66 16.30 -3.13
CA SER A 136 5.99 17.01 -4.24
C SER A 136 4.65 17.63 -3.87
N GLY A 137 3.92 17.03 -2.93
CA GLY A 137 2.54 17.39 -2.67
C GLY A 137 1.59 16.87 -3.77
N TRP A 138 0.58 17.67 -4.13
CA TRP A 138 -0.36 17.32 -5.20
C TRP A 138 0.36 17.25 -6.55
N MET A 139 0.01 16.24 -7.35
CA MET A 139 0.46 16.08 -8.73
C MET A 139 -0.77 15.97 -9.62
N GLU A 140 -0.77 16.62 -10.79
CA GLU A 140 -1.87 16.56 -11.74
C GLU A 140 -2.11 15.13 -12.22
N ASP A 141 -1.02 14.41 -12.52
CA ASP A 141 -1.05 12.98 -12.80
C ASP A 141 -0.07 12.23 -11.89
N ILE A 142 -0.62 11.39 -11.01
CA ILE A 142 0.19 10.59 -10.09
C ILE A 142 1.07 9.56 -10.82
N ARG A 143 0.73 9.18 -12.07
CA ARG A 143 1.54 8.27 -12.90
C ARG A 143 2.92 8.85 -13.18
N GLU A 144 3.10 10.16 -13.13
CA GLU A 144 4.42 10.78 -13.24
C GLU A 144 5.34 10.40 -12.07
N ALA A 145 4.79 10.27 -10.85
CA ALA A 145 5.57 9.84 -9.69
C ALA A 145 6.10 8.41 -9.89
N TYR A 146 5.23 7.50 -10.34
CA TYR A 146 5.58 6.12 -10.63
C TYR A 146 6.54 6.01 -11.83
N GLY A 147 6.19 6.65 -12.95
CA GLY A 147 6.94 6.59 -14.20
C GLY A 147 8.32 7.23 -14.12
N SER A 148 8.49 8.29 -13.33
CA SER A 148 9.80 8.95 -13.11
C SER A 148 10.66 8.30 -12.02
N SER A 149 10.21 7.19 -11.40
CA SER A 149 10.93 6.51 -10.32
C SER A 149 11.35 5.09 -10.69
N THR A 150 12.41 4.57 -10.06
CA THR A 150 12.94 3.22 -10.34
C THR A 150 12.30 2.14 -9.46
N VAL A 151 12.15 2.39 -8.17
CA VAL A 151 11.59 1.43 -7.19
C VAL A 151 10.46 2.07 -6.40
N PHE A 152 9.38 1.32 -6.18
CA PHE A 152 8.32 1.70 -5.25
C PHE A 152 8.60 1.12 -3.87
N VAL A 153 8.59 1.95 -2.84
CA VAL A 153 8.87 1.50 -1.46
C VAL A 153 7.71 1.85 -0.55
N ALA A 154 7.06 0.85 0.04
CA ALA A 154 5.91 1.00 0.94
C ALA A 154 6.19 0.40 2.34
N PRO A 155 6.95 1.09 3.20
CA PRO A 155 7.33 0.63 4.53
C PRO A 155 6.21 0.93 5.55
N ILE A 156 5.01 0.44 5.27
CA ILE A 156 3.82 0.66 6.09
C ILE A 156 3.69 -0.47 7.10
N PHE A 157 3.84 -0.19 8.39
CA PHE A 157 3.68 -1.18 9.47
C PHE A 157 2.31 -1.10 10.14
N THR A 158 1.70 0.09 10.10
CA THR A 158 0.47 0.42 10.82
C THR A 158 -0.62 0.79 9.82
N GLY A 159 -1.15 -0.19 9.10
CA GLY A 159 -2.27 0.00 8.16
C GLY A 159 -3.25 -1.17 8.21
N ILE A 160 -4.43 -0.98 7.63
CA ILE A 160 -5.39 -2.04 7.33
C ILE A 160 -5.90 -1.84 5.89
N GLY A 161 -6.46 -2.89 5.31
CA GLY A 161 -6.99 -2.88 3.96
C GLY A 161 -5.93 -3.00 2.87
N GLN A 162 -6.42 -3.21 1.65
CA GLN A 162 -5.62 -3.34 0.44
C GLN A 162 -5.03 -1.98 0.03
N GLN A 163 -3.72 -1.94 -0.21
CA GLN A 163 -3.01 -0.71 -0.56
C GLN A 163 -3.00 -0.51 -2.08
N ASN A 164 -3.99 0.21 -2.63
CA ASN A 164 -4.13 0.44 -4.08
C ASN A 164 -2.86 1.00 -4.72
N LYS A 165 -2.13 1.88 -4.02
CA LYS A 165 -0.84 2.46 -4.46
C LYS A 165 0.21 1.41 -4.87
N VAL A 166 0.17 0.21 -4.30
CA VAL A 166 1.08 -0.90 -4.65
C VAL A 166 0.60 -1.57 -5.92
N LEU A 167 -0.71 -1.80 -6.07
CA LEU A 167 -1.28 -2.34 -7.32
C LEU A 167 -1.04 -1.39 -8.49
N GLU A 168 -1.14 -0.08 -8.25
CA GLU A 168 -0.82 0.97 -9.21
C GLU A 168 0.65 0.89 -9.63
N ALA A 169 1.58 0.81 -8.68
CA ALA A 169 3.02 0.64 -8.95
C ALA A 169 3.35 -0.66 -9.70
N MET A 170 2.78 -1.79 -9.26
CA MET A 170 2.91 -3.09 -9.91
C MET A 170 2.35 -3.07 -11.34
N SER A 171 1.21 -2.41 -11.55
CA SER A 171 0.63 -2.23 -12.90
C SER A 171 1.54 -1.43 -13.81
N MET A 172 2.32 -0.49 -13.26
CA MET A 172 3.30 0.33 -14.00
C MET A 172 4.66 -0.35 -14.24
N GLU A 173 4.76 -1.67 -14.03
CA GLU A 173 6.01 -2.48 -14.12
C GLU A 173 7.11 -2.00 -13.17
N MET A 174 6.74 -1.38 -12.05
CA MET A 174 7.74 -0.93 -11.08
C MET A 174 7.99 -2.01 -10.03
N PRO A 175 9.24 -2.43 -9.80
CA PRO A 175 9.55 -3.33 -8.69
C PRO A 175 9.15 -2.68 -7.36
N CYS A 176 8.45 -3.46 -6.53
CA CYS A 176 7.90 -3.00 -5.27
C CYS A 176 8.61 -3.66 -4.09
N VAL A 177 8.99 -2.86 -3.08
CA VAL A 177 9.45 -3.33 -1.77
C VAL A 177 8.45 -2.88 -0.71
N CYS A 178 7.84 -3.81 0.02
CA CYS A 178 6.80 -3.49 1.01
C CYS A 178 6.84 -4.42 2.22
N THR A 179 6.11 -4.09 3.27
CA THR A 179 6.01 -4.97 4.45
C THR A 179 5.09 -6.15 4.21
N THR A 180 5.20 -7.20 5.02
CA THR A 180 4.27 -8.34 5.00
C THR A 180 2.84 -7.87 5.19
N SER A 181 2.61 -6.86 6.04
CA SER A 181 1.27 -6.32 6.27
C SER A 181 0.65 -5.68 5.03
N VAL A 182 1.48 -5.10 4.15
CA VAL A 182 1.05 -4.53 2.86
C VAL A 182 0.84 -5.62 1.83
N ASN A 183 1.71 -6.63 1.78
CA ASN A 183 1.61 -7.72 0.81
C ASN A 183 0.49 -8.71 1.15
N LEU A 184 0.11 -8.88 2.42
CA LEU A 184 -0.91 -9.86 2.83
C LEU A 184 -2.22 -9.78 2.03
N PRO A 185 -2.85 -8.60 1.84
CA PRO A 185 -4.04 -8.47 1.00
C PRO A 185 -3.76 -8.47 -0.51
N ILE A 186 -2.49 -8.37 -0.93
CA ILE A 186 -2.10 -8.36 -2.35
C ILE A 186 -1.74 -9.77 -2.83
N GLY A 187 -1.08 -10.57 -2.01
CA GLY A 187 -0.74 -11.96 -2.31
C GLY A 187 0.34 -12.14 -3.38
N GLY A 188 1.23 -11.17 -3.56
CA GLY A 188 2.39 -11.33 -4.44
C GLY A 188 3.42 -12.28 -3.82
N GLN A 189 4.10 -13.09 -4.64
CA GLN A 189 5.16 -13.99 -4.17
C GLN A 189 6.44 -13.18 -3.94
N HIS A 190 7.00 -13.32 -2.73
CA HIS A 190 8.29 -12.73 -2.38
C HIS A 190 9.38 -13.18 -3.37
N GLY A 191 10.17 -12.23 -3.88
CA GLY A 191 11.26 -12.50 -4.81
C GLY A 191 10.83 -12.64 -6.27
N LYS A 192 9.52 -12.62 -6.56
CA LYS A 192 8.99 -12.77 -7.92
C LYS A 192 8.12 -11.61 -8.36
N GLU A 193 6.99 -11.35 -7.69
CA GLU A 193 6.16 -10.18 -7.98
C GLU A 193 6.40 -9.02 -7.00
N VAL A 194 7.05 -9.27 -5.87
CA VAL A 194 7.28 -8.24 -4.85
C VAL A 194 8.45 -8.64 -3.97
N LEU A 195 9.16 -7.66 -3.40
CA LEU A 195 10.10 -7.91 -2.30
C LEU A 195 9.43 -7.50 -0.99
N VAL A 196 9.47 -8.42 -0.03
CA VAL A 196 8.84 -8.26 1.28
C VAL A 196 9.93 -8.02 2.32
N ALA A 197 9.79 -6.97 3.12
CA ALA A 197 10.78 -6.52 4.10
C ALA A 197 10.13 -6.19 5.44
N GLU A 198 10.69 -6.64 6.56
CA GLU A 198 10.11 -6.40 7.90
C GLU A 198 10.85 -5.35 8.72
N ASP A 199 12.07 -5.01 8.34
CA ASP A 199 12.88 -4.02 9.06
C ASP A 199 13.77 -3.20 8.12
N THR A 200 14.54 -2.29 8.72
CA THR A 200 15.38 -1.36 7.95
C THR A 200 16.43 -2.10 7.11
N ASP A 201 17.02 -3.17 7.65
CA ASP A 201 18.12 -3.88 7.00
C ASP A 201 17.58 -4.69 5.81
N ASP A 202 16.40 -5.30 5.96
CA ASP A 202 15.68 -5.93 4.86
C ASP A 202 15.37 -4.95 3.73
N PHE A 203 14.81 -3.78 4.06
CA PHE A 203 14.50 -2.75 3.06
C PHE A 203 15.77 -2.31 2.32
N VAL A 204 16.85 -2.01 3.04
CA VAL A 204 18.12 -1.58 2.45
C VAL A 204 18.69 -2.67 1.55
N ARG A 205 18.69 -3.94 1.99
CA ARG A 205 19.17 -5.08 1.22
C ARG A 205 18.38 -5.27 -0.07
N HIS A 206 17.05 -5.25 -0.01
CA HIS A 206 16.19 -5.44 -1.18
C HIS A 206 16.28 -4.27 -2.17
N ILE A 207 16.30 -3.03 -1.69
CA ILE A 207 16.45 -1.86 -2.55
C ILE A 207 17.84 -1.85 -3.21
N SER A 208 18.89 -2.17 -2.46
CA SER A 208 20.26 -2.25 -3.00
C SER A 208 20.39 -3.37 -4.04
N PHE A 209 19.75 -4.51 -3.83
CA PHE A 209 19.65 -5.58 -4.83
C PHE A 209 19.04 -5.06 -6.13
N LEU A 210 17.91 -4.35 -6.06
CA LEU A 210 17.25 -3.79 -7.25
C LEU A 210 18.07 -2.71 -7.97
N PHE A 211 18.89 -1.93 -7.24
CA PHE A 211 19.79 -0.96 -7.86
C PHE A 211 20.99 -1.62 -8.56
N ASN A 212 21.49 -2.71 -8.01
CA ASN A 212 22.67 -3.40 -8.53
C ASN A 212 22.34 -4.42 -9.64
N ASP A 213 21.09 -4.88 -9.72
CA ASP A 213 20.63 -5.82 -10.74
C ASP A 213 19.40 -5.27 -11.51
N PRO A 214 19.62 -4.44 -12.55
CA PRO A 214 18.55 -3.91 -13.38
C PRO A 214 17.74 -4.99 -14.12
N ALA A 215 18.32 -6.18 -14.36
CA ALA A 215 17.61 -7.27 -15.01
C ALA A 215 16.60 -7.89 -14.06
N ALA A 216 17.00 -8.19 -12.82
CA ALA A 216 16.09 -8.65 -11.77
C ALA A 216 15.02 -7.60 -11.45
N ALA A 217 15.38 -6.32 -11.41
CA ALA A 217 14.42 -5.23 -11.19
C ALA A 217 13.34 -5.19 -12.28
N ARG A 218 13.74 -5.38 -13.55
CA ARG A 218 12.81 -5.47 -14.69
C ARG A 218 11.93 -6.72 -14.59
N GLU A 219 12.52 -7.89 -14.35
CA GLU A 219 11.79 -9.15 -14.25
C GLU A 219 10.73 -9.11 -13.14
N ILE A 220 11.08 -8.57 -11.97
CA ILE A 220 10.12 -8.41 -10.86
C ILE A 220 8.99 -7.44 -11.27
N GLY A 221 9.33 -6.33 -11.93
CA GLY A 221 8.34 -5.36 -12.44
C GLY A 221 7.37 -5.97 -13.46
N GLU A 222 7.87 -6.73 -14.43
CA GLU A 222 7.06 -7.42 -15.44
C GLU A 222 6.15 -8.47 -14.81
N ASN A 223 6.70 -9.30 -13.90
CA ASN A 223 5.92 -10.28 -13.14
C ASN A 223 4.82 -9.61 -12.30
N SER A 224 5.13 -8.46 -11.69
CA SER A 224 4.17 -7.64 -10.93
C SER A 224 2.97 -7.23 -11.78
N ARG A 225 3.21 -6.74 -13.01
CA ARG A 225 2.15 -6.30 -13.91
C ARG A 225 1.29 -7.46 -14.38
N ILE A 226 1.91 -8.58 -14.78
CA ILE A 226 1.19 -9.80 -15.20
C ILE A 226 0.27 -10.27 -14.08
N PHE A 227 0.78 -10.30 -12.84
CA PHE A 227 0.02 -10.68 -11.66
C PHE A 227 -1.18 -9.76 -11.42
N VAL A 228 -0.96 -8.44 -11.45
CA VAL A 228 -2.03 -7.45 -11.23
C VAL A 228 -3.07 -7.48 -12.34
N GLN A 229 -2.69 -7.61 -13.61
CA GLN A 229 -3.65 -7.74 -14.71
C GLN A 229 -4.54 -8.98 -14.55
N LYS A 230 -3.94 -10.10 -14.12
CA LYS A 230 -4.66 -11.36 -13.92
C LYS A 230 -5.56 -11.35 -12.69
N GLN A 231 -5.16 -10.72 -11.58
CA GLN A 231 -5.85 -10.83 -10.30
C GLN A 231 -6.64 -9.60 -9.89
N TYR A 232 -6.23 -8.41 -10.30
CA TYR A 232 -6.70 -7.14 -9.75
C TYR A 232 -7.19 -6.15 -10.81
N SER A 233 -7.40 -6.55 -12.07
CA SER A 233 -8.03 -5.65 -13.05
C SER A 233 -9.49 -5.31 -12.66
N TRP A 234 -9.91 -4.06 -12.88
CA TRP A 234 -11.30 -3.65 -12.62
C TRP A 234 -12.31 -4.55 -13.32
N THR A 235 -12.05 -4.94 -14.57
CA THR A 235 -12.93 -5.83 -15.33
C THR A 235 -13.24 -7.11 -14.56
N LYS A 236 -12.21 -7.79 -14.03
CA LYS A 236 -12.37 -9.01 -13.25
C LYS A 236 -13.14 -8.78 -11.95
N GLN A 237 -12.82 -7.71 -11.22
CA GLN A 237 -13.49 -7.43 -9.94
C GLN A 237 -14.98 -7.06 -10.13
N VAL A 238 -15.29 -6.32 -11.20
CA VAL A 238 -16.68 -5.99 -11.58
C VAL A 238 -17.45 -7.23 -12.01
N GLU A 239 -16.84 -8.19 -12.70
CA GLU A 239 -17.48 -9.47 -13.04
C GLU A 239 -17.89 -10.26 -11.80
N ILE A 240 -17.01 -10.37 -10.80
CA ILE A 240 -17.32 -11.02 -9.52
C ILE A 240 -18.48 -10.30 -8.82
N LEU A 241 -18.46 -8.97 -8.78
CA LEU A 241 -19.53 -8.17 -8.19
C LEU A 241 -20.87 -8.35 -8.92
N LYS A 242 -20.88 -8.39 -10.26
CA LYS A 242 -22.10 -8.64 -11.06
C LYS A 242 -22.71 -10.01 -10.76
N LEU A 243 -21.90 -11.04 -10.55
CA LEU A 243 -22.40 -12.37 -10.20
C LEU A 243 -23.19 -12.35 -8.88
N ILE A 244 -22.75 -11.54 -7.91
CA ILE A 244 -23.49 -11.38 -6.65
C ILE A 244 -24.86 -10.78 -6.91
N PHE A 245 -24.93 -9.67 -7.65
CA PHE A 245 -26.22 -9.03 -7.97
C PHE A 245 -27.19 -9.95 -8.72
N ASN A 246 -26.68 -10.85 -9.57
CA ASN A 246 -27.51 -11.82 -10.28
C ASN A 246 -28.02 -12.98 -9.41
N THR A 247 -27.44 -13.14 -8.21
CA THR A 247 -27.80 -14.20 -7.25
C THR A 247 -28.64 -13.69 -6.07
N LEU A 248 -28.89 -12.39 -6.03
CA LEU A 248 -29.75 -11.70 -5.05
C LEU A 248 -31.20 -11.61 -5.55
#